data_AF-A0A496YPA6-F1
#
_entry.id   AF-A0A496YPA6-F1
#
_cell.length_a   1.000
_cell.length_b   1.000
_cell.length_c   1.000
_cell.angle_alpha   90.00
_cell.angle_beta   90.00
_cell.angle_gamma   90.00
#
_symmetry.space_group_name_H-M   'P 1'
#
loop_
_entity.id
_entity.type
_entity.pdbx_description
1 polymer ?
#
loop_
_entity_poly.entity_id
_entity_poly.type
_entity_poly.pdbx_seq_one_letter_code
_entity_poly.pdbx_strand_id
1 'polypeptide(L)'
;MENSTNTLADLMVVIGGVGMLVGVFSLTGIGVSFARELLDLSGGNLAFLLILAAVAGIIMGMGMTTLAVYIFLAIVLAPALVIAGIHPLSAHLFCLYVGMLSYITPPIAMAAFPAAVLANASAMRVAATAARLGACKYILPFLFVLDPGLVLHGSFSPIAFSFISAGFGIFILASGLEGYMLGIGKLWPGSGRGSIAGYSYYSYLLRVILVCAGILMGLPWLYIKATGLGISAAILLPYTVWKIWNRDRQPEAVVTQ
;
A
#
# COMPACT_ATOMS: atom_id res chain seq x y z
N MET A 1 9.20 19.81 28.57
CA MET A 1 8.08 19.15 29.28
C MET A 1 6.74 19.78 28.89
N GLU A 2 6.63 21.11 28.85
CA GLU A 2 5.39 21.83 28.49
C GLU A 2 4.79 21.46 27.12
N ASN A 3 5.61 21.31 26.07
CA ASN A 3 5.12 20.84 24.76
C ASN A 3 4.52 19.42 24.82
N SER A 4 5.07 18.52 25.64
CA SER A 4 4.57 17.15 25.78
C SER A 4 3.21 17.13 26.47
N THR A 5 3.00 18.00 27.47
CA THR A 5 1.71 18.15 28.15
C THR A 5 0.62 18.64 27.20
N ASN A 6 0.94 19.62 26.34
CA ASN A 6 -0.02 20.14 25.35
C ASN A 6 -0.39 19.09 24.30
N THR A 7 0.58 18.32 23.79
CA THR A 7 0.28 17.24 22.83
C THR A 7 -0.58 16.13 23.46
N LEU A 8 -0.34 15.79 24.73
CA LEU A 8 -1.17 14.82 25.46
C LEU A 8 -2.59 15.36 25.70
N ALA A 9 -2.74 16.65 25.99
CA ALA A 9 -4.04 17.28 26.14
C ALA A 9 -4.85 17.23 24.84
N ASP A 10 -4.24 17.54 23.69
CA ASP A 10 -4.89 17.43 22.38
C ASP A 10 -5.35 16.00 22.08
N LEU A 11 -4.50 15.00 22.39
CA LEU A 11 -4.86 13.59 22.25
C LEU A 11 -6.03 13.20 23.15
N MET A 12 -6.09 13.68 24.39
CA MET A 12 -7.18 13.40 25.32
C MET A 12 -8.52 13.93 24.80
N VAL A 13 -8.53 15.15 24.24
CA VAL A 13 -9.74 15.73 23.65
C VAL A 13 -10.23 14.91 22.45
N VAL A 14 -9.31 14.51 21.56
CA VAL A 14 -9.64 13.69 20.39
C VAL A 14 -10.16 12.31 20.81
N ILE A 15 -9.48 11.63 21.75
CA ILE A 15 -9.89 10.32 22.24
C ILE A 15 -11.23 10.40 22.98
N GLY A 16 -11.48 11.48 23.73
CA GLY A 16 -12.76 11.70 24.40
C GLY A 16 -13.93 11.84 23.42
N GLY A 17 -13.77 12.66 22.38
CA GLY A 17 -14.79 12.83 21.33
C GLY A 17 -15.05 11.53 20.55
N VAL A 18 -13.98 10.82 20.18
CA VAL A 18 -14.09 9.49 19.55
C VAL A 18 -14.79 8.52 20.50
N GLY A 19 -14.44 8.51 21.78
CA GLY A 19 -15.05 7.66 22.82
C GLY A 19 -16.57 7.85 22.94
N MET A 20 -17.06 9.09 22.87
CA MET A 20 -18.50 9.36 22.83
C MET A 20 -19.15 8.79 21.57
N LEU A 21 -18.51 8.93 20.41
CA LEU A 21 -18.97 8.36 19.15
C LEU A 21 -19.03 6.82 19.24
N VAL A 22 -17.98 6.18 19.78
CA VAL A 22 -17.97 4.73 20.07
C VAL A 22 -19.15 4.34 20.94
N GLY A 23 -19.41 5.10 22.02
CA GLY A 23 -20.51 4.87 22.94
C GLY A 23 -21.86 4.89 22.23
N VAL A 24 -22.11 5.91 21.40
CA VAL A 24 -23.35 6.01 20.61
C VAL A 24 -23.47 4.85 19.61
N PHE A 25 -22.40 4.49 18.92
CA PHE A 25 -22.42 3.37 17.96
C PHE A 25 -22.66 2.02 18.62
N SER A 26 -22.07 1.81 19.79
CA SER A 26 -22.29 0.60 20.57
C SER A 26 -23.73 0.52 21.10
N LEU A 27 -24.32 1.65 21.53
CA LEU A 27 -25.70 1.70 22.02
C LEU A 27 -26.73 1.54 20.89
N THR A 28 -26.45 2.10 19.71
CA THR A 28 -27.35 2.04 18.55
C THR A 28 -27.21 0.75 17.74
N GLY A 29 -26.13 -0.02 17.94
CA GLY A 29 -25.84 -1.23 17.19
C GLY A 29 -25.42 -1.00 15.73
N ILE A 30 -25.20 0.27 15.33
CA ILE A 30 -24.90 0.65 13.95
C ILE A 30 -23.63 -0.06 13.43
N GLY A 31 -22.61 -0.24 14.27
CA GLY A 31 -21.38 -0.93 13.85
C GLY A 31 -21.63 -2.37 13.41
N VAL A 32 -22.48 -3.10 14.13
CA VAL A 32 -22.83 -4.49 13.80
C VAL A 32 -23.76 -4.54 12.58
N SER A 33 -24.72 -3.62 12.47
CA SER A 33 -25.61 -3.53 11.31
C SER A 33 -24.85 -3.17 10.04
N PHE A 34 -23.91 -2.24 10.10
CA PHE A 34 -23.06 -1.86 8.97
C PHE A 34 -22.13 -3.01 8.54
N ALA A 35 -21.58 -3.73 9.51
CA ALA A 35 -20.79 -4.93 9.25
C ALA A 35 -21.59 -6.01 8.50
N ARG A 36 -22.86 -6.22 8.89
CA ARG A 36 -23.77 -7.14 8.19
C ARG A 36 -24.10 -6.65 6.78
N GLU A 37 -24.41 -5.37 6.62
CA GLU A 37 -24.70 -4.79 5.30
C GLU A 37 -23.53 -4.98 4.34
N LEU A 38 -22.29 -4.76 4.80
CA LEU A 38 -21.08 -5.03 3.99
C LEU A 38 -20.94 -6.50 3.61
N LEU A 39 -21.25 -7.42 4.52
CA LEU A 39 -21.20 -8.86 4.26
C LEU A 39 -22.28 -9.26 3.24
N ASP A 40 -23.50 -8.76 3.42
CA ASP A 40 -24.64 -9.03 2.55
C ASP A 40 -24.40 -8.46 1.14
N LEU A 41 -23.94 -7.20 1.04
CA LEU A 41 -23.50 -6.58 -0.21
C LEU A 41 -22.35 -7.35 -0.87
N SER A 42 -21.44 -7.92 -0.08
CA SER A 42 -20.32 -8.70 -0.62
C SER A 42 -20.76 -10.05 -1.23
N GLY A 43 -21.95 -10.54 -0.89
CA GLY A 43 -22.46 -11.84 -1.31
C GLY A 43 -21.58 -13.01 -0.87
N GLY A 44 -20.82 -12.85 0.22
CA GLY A 44 -19.85 -13.83 0.71
C GLY A 44 -18.50 -13.85 -0.05
N ASN A 45 -18.28 -12.94 -1.00
CA ASN A 45 -16.99 -12.83 -1.69
C ASN A 45 -16.01 -11.98 -0.86
N LEU A 46 -14.98 -12.62 -0.31
CA LEU A 46 -13.95 -11.96 0.51
C LEU A 46 -13.23 -10.81 -0.22
N ALA A 47 -12.89 -10.99 -1.51
CA ALA A 47 -12.21 -9.94 -2.27
C ALA A 47 -13.10 -8.71 -2.45
N PHE A 48 -14.39 -8.93 -2.72
CA PHE A 48 -15.34 -7.84 -2.85
C PHE A 48 -15.61 -7.14 -1.51
N LEU A 49 -15.72 -7.90 -0.41
CA LEU A 49 -15.81 -7.37 0.94
C LEU A 49 -14.63 -6.44 1.27
N LEU A 50 -13.39 -6.84 0.95
CA LEU A 50 -12.21 -6.03 1.22
C LEU A 50 -12.17 -4.75 0.39
N ILE A 51 -12.62 -4.80 -0.87
CA ILE A 51 -12.73 -3.60 -1.72
C ILE A 51 -13.77 -2.65 -1.15
N LEU A 52 -14.97 -3.15 -0.79
CA LEU A 52 -16.02 -2.35 -0.17
C LEU A 52 -15.54 -1.74 1.15
N ALA A 53 -14.87 -2.52 2.00
CA ALA A 53 -14.29 -2.07 3.26
C ALA A 53 -13.21 -0.99 3.06
N ALA A 54 -12.35 -1.14 2.05
CA ALA A 54 -11.33 -0.15 1.71
C ALA A 54 -11.96 1.16 1.21
N VAL A 55 -12.94 1.08 0.32
CA VAL A 55 -13.67 2.26 -0.20
C VAL A 55 -14.41 2.96 0.92
N ALA A 56 -15.18 2.21 1.73
CA ALA A 56 -15.87 2.72 2.90
C ALA A 56 -14.88 3.39 3.86
N GLY A 57 -13.72 2.78 4.12
CA GLY A 57 -12.72 3.34 5.01
C GLY A 57 -12.02 4.59 4.47
N ILE A 58 -11.79 4.68 3.17
CA ILE A 58 -11.24 5.90 2.54
C ILE A 58 -12.25 7.05 2.63
N ILE A 59 -13.54 6.79 2.39
CA ILE A 59 -14.62 7.78 2.48
C ILE A 59 -14.87 8.18 3.93
N MET A 60 -14.92 7.23 4.86
CA MET A 60 -15.10 7.50 6.28
C MET A 60 -13.89 8.22 6.89
N GLY A 61 -12.70 8.05 6.31
CA GLY A 61 -11.48 8.73 6.71
C GLY A 61 -11.42 10.22 6.38
N MET A 62 -12.49 10.81 5.82
CA MET A 62 -12.55 12.23 5.47
C MET A 62 -12.51 13.15 6.69
N GLY A 63 -11.41 13.90 6.85
CA GLY A 63 -11.33 15.06 7.76
C GLY A 63 -11.00 14.76 9.23
N MET A 64 -10.77 13.51 9.60
CA MET A 64 -10.35 13.12 10.95
C MET A 64 -8.84 12.87 11.02
N THR A 65 -8.25 12.89 12.22
CA THR A 65 -6.85 12.48 12.45
C THR A 65 -6.67 10.97 12.25
N THR A 66 -5.48 10.51 11.83
CA THR A 66 -5.21 9.08 11.56
C THR A 66 -5.65 8.16 12.71
N LEU A 67 -5.41 8.58 13.95
CA LEU A 67 -5.82 7.85 15.14
C LEU A 67 -7.35 7.75 15.26
N ALA A 68 -8.06 8.87 15.07
CA ALA A 68 -9.52 8.91 15.13
C ALA A 68 -10.16 8.07 14.02
N VAL A 69 -9.63 8.14 12.80
CA VAL A 69 -10.06 7.28 11.69
C VAL A 69 -9.86 5.81 12.06
N TYR A 70 -8.69 5.43 12.56
CA TYR A 70 -8.43 4.04 12.94
C TYR A 70 -9.43 3.52 13.97
N ILE A 71 -9.66 4.25 15.06
CA ILE A 71 -10.60 3.82 16.11
C ILE A 71 -12.00 3.65 15.52
N PHE A 72 -12.45 4.62 14.72
CA PHE A 72 -13.76 4.56 14.05
C PHE A 72 -13.87 3.33 13.14
N LEU A 73 -12.90 3.09 12.26
CA LEU A 73 -12.89 1.91 11.37
C LEU A 73 -12.79 0.60 12.17
N ALA A 74 -12.05 0.57 13.28
CA ALA A 74 -11.95 -0.61 14.14
C ALA A 74 -13.28 -0.99 14.79
N ILE A 75 -14.19 -0.04 15.00
CA ILE A 75 -15.52 -0.30 15.59
C ILE A 75 -16.53 -0.69 14.51
N VAL A 76 -16.40 -0.09 13.33
CA VAL A 76 -17.41 -0.22 12.26
C VAL A 76 -17.07 -1.35 11.28
N LEU A 77 -15.81 -1.47 10.87
CA LEU A 77 -15.37 -2.39 9.82
C LEU A 77 -14.69 -3.65 10.36
N ALA A 78 -13.85 -3.55 11.40
CA ALA A 78 -13.13 -4.72 11.90
C ALA A 78 -14.06 -5.88 12.31
N PRO A 79 -15.24 -5.66 12.94
CA PRO A 79 -16.17 -6.73 13.23
C PRO A 79 -16.66 -7.46 11.98
N ALA A 80 -16.91 -6.74 10.88
CA ALA A 80 -17.33 -7.32 9.59
C ALA A 80 -16.27 -8.28 9.05
N LEU A 81 -15.01 -7.85 9.10
CA LEU A 81 -13.87 -8.64 8.64
C LEU A 81 -13.66 -9.88 9.51
N VAL A 82 -13.78 -9.75 10.83
CA VAL A 82 -13.65 -10.88 11.75
C VAL A 82 -14.78 -11.90 11.57
N ILE A 83 -16.03 -11.44 11.37
CA ILE A 83 -17.16 -12.31 11.04
C ILE A 83 -16.94 -13.03 9.70
N ALA A 84 -16.28 -12.37 8.72
CA ALA A 84 -15.87 -12.98 7.46
C ALA A 84 -14.75 -14.04 7.59
N GLY A 85 -14.26 -14.30 8.81
CA GLY A 85 -13.20 -15.28 9.08
C GLY A 85 -11.78 -14.72 9.01
N ILE A 86 -11.60 -13.40 8.93
CA ILE A 86 -10.29 -12.76 8.94
C ILE A 86 -9.73 -12.75 10.37
N HIS A 87 -8.44 -13.05 10.52
CA HIS A 87 -7.77 -12.99 11.81
C HIS A 87 -7.88 -11.57 12.43
N PRO A 88 -8.24 -11.43 13.73
CA PRO A 88 -8.50 -10.11 14.32
C PRO A 88 -7.38 -9.10 14.15
N LEU A 89 -6.12 -9.51 14.34
CA LEU A 89 -4.98 -8.62 14.16
C LEU A 89 -4.86 -8.12 12.71
N SER A 90 -5.13 -8.98 11.72
CA SER A 90 -5.13 -8.60 10.31
C SER A 90 -6.24 -7.62 9.99
N ALA A 91 -7.44 -7.81 10.57
CA ALA A 91 -8.56 -6.89 10.41
C ALA A 91 -8.25 -5.49 10.98
N HIS A 92 -7.64 -5.43 12.17
CA HIS A 92 -7.23 -4.16 12.77
C HIS A 92 -6.10 -3.46 11.97
N LEU A 93 -5.10 -4.21 11.51
CA LEU A 93 -4.05 -3.66 10.65
C LEU A 93 -4.60 -3.20 9.31
N PHE A 94 -5.55 -3.92 8.73
CA PHE A 94 -6.26 -3.50 7.51
C PHE A 94 -6.94 -2.14 7.74
N CYS A 95 -7.72 -1.99 8.82
CA CYS A 95 -8.39 -0.74 9.16
C CYS A 95 -7.39 0.40 9.40
N LEU A 96 -6.29 0.14 10.11
CA LEU A 96 -5.22 1.11 10.37
C LEU A 96 -4.61 1.60 9.05
N TYR A 97 -4.22 0.69 8.17
CA TYR A 97 -3.59 1.04 6.90
C TYR A 97 -4.54 1.75 5.94
N VAL A 98 -5.80 1.29 5.83
CA VAL A 98 -6.83 1.98 5.04
C VAL A 98 -7.04 3.41 5.56
N GLY A 99 -7.10 3.59 6.88
CA GLY A 99 -7.19 4.91 7.49
C GLY A 99 -5.96 5.80 7.25
N MET A 100 -4.75 5.23 7.20
CA MET A 100 -3.55 5.98 6.81
C MET A 100 -3.54 6.32 5.32
N LEU A 101 -4.10 5.46 4.47
CA LEU A 101 -4.16 5.70 3.03
C LEU A 101 -5.14 6.82 2.68
N SER A 102 -6.26 6.97 3.39
CA SER A 102 -7.20 8.08 3.17
C SER A 102 -6.51 9.46 3.26
N TYR A 103 -5.48 9.57 4.10
CA TYR A 103 -4.69 10.79 4.30
C TYR A 103 -3.85 11.22 3.09
N ILE A 104 -3.55 10.30 2.17
CA ILE A 104 -2.76 10.56 0.96
C ILE A 104 -3.54 10.31 -0.33
N THR A 105 -4.77 9.78 -0.25
CA THR A 105 -5.58 9.40 -1.42
C THR A 105 -6.41 10.59 -1.92
N PRO A 106 -6.28 11.01 -3.20
CA PRO A 106 -7.20 11.98 -3.82
C PRO A 106 -8.64 11.46 -3.81
N PRO A 107 -9.67 12.31 -3.60
CA PRO A 107 -9.65 13.77 -3.60
C PRO A 107 -9.45 14.41 -2.21
N ILE A 108 -9.37 13.61 -1.15
CA ILE A 108 -9.50 14.07 0.24
C ILE A 108 -8.14 14.46 0.83
N ALA A 109 -7.12 13.60 0.62
CA ALA A 109 -5.72 13.72 1.00
C ALA A 109 -5.35 14.91 1.93
N MET A 110 -5.80 14.88 3.19
CA MET A 110 -5.66 16.02 4.12
C MET A 110 -4.19 16.45 4.33
N ALA A 111 -3.23 15.52 4.24
CA ALA A 111 -1.80 15.83 4.32
C ALA A 111 -1.29 16.65 3.12
N ALA A 112 -1.99 16.66 1.99
CA ALA A 112 -1.56 17.35 0.79
C ALA A 112 -1.75 18.88 0.87
N PHE A 113 -2.67 19.38 1.70
CA PHE A 113 -2.90 20.83 1.87
C PHE A 113 -1.70 21.59 2.45
N PRO A 114 -1.12 21.18 3.60
CA PRO A 114 0.08 21.85 4.12
C PRO A 114 1.30 21.61 3.22
N ALA A 115 1.44 20.41 2.64
CA ALA A 115 2.53 20.09 1.73
C ALA A 115 2.47 20.91 0.43
N ALA A 116 1.28 21.27 -0.04
CA ALA A 116 1.09 22.13 -1.20
C ALA A 116 1.58 23.57 -1.00
N VAL A 117 1.42 24.12 0.21
CA VAL A 117 1.97 25.44 0.56
C VAL A 117 3.49 25.43 0.49
N LEU A 118 4.12 24.36 1.01
CA LEU A 118 5.58 24.21 0.97
C LEU A 118 6.11 23.95 -0.46
N ALA A 119 5.38 23.16 -1.26
CA ALA A 119 5.76 22.79 -2.61
C ALA A 119 5.37 23.84 -3.69
N ASN A 120 4.69 24.92 -3.30
CA ASN A 120 4.13 25.94 -4.19
C ASN A 120 3.33 25.34 -5.37
N ALA A 121 2.52 24.31 -5.06
CA ALA A 121 1.75 23.53 -6.03
C ALA A 121 0.30 23.36 -5.56
N SER A 122 -0.60 22.86 -6.41
CA SER A 122 -1.97 22.58 -5.96
C SER A 122 -2.03 21.33 -5.09
N ALA A 123 -2.86 21.33 -4.04
CA ALA A 123 -3.08 20.19 -3.15
C ALA A 123 -3.38 18.89 -3.92
N MET A 124 -4.19 18.98 -4.97
CA MET A 124 -4.51 17.82 -5.82
C MET A 124 -3.28 17.24 -6.53
N ARG A 125 -2.34 18.08 -7.02
CA ARG A 125 -1.10 17.61 -7.66
C ARG A 125 -0.16 16.97 -6.65
N VAL A 126 -0.06 17.54 -5.45
CA VAL A 126 0.73 16.97 -4.35
C VAL A 126 0.14 15.64 -3.90
N ALA A 127 -1.18 15.56 -3.73
CA ALA A 127 -1.89 14.32 -3.39
C ALA A 127 -1.69 13.22 -4.44
N ALA A 128 -1.84 13.54 -5.73
CA ALA A 128 -1.62 12.59 -6.81
C ALA A 128 -0.16 12.09 -6.83
N THR A 129 0.80 12.98 -6.58
CA THR A 129 2.22 12.61 -6.50
C THR A 129 2.49 11.73 -5.27
N ALA A 130 1.93 12.08 -4.12
CA ALA A 130 2.05 11.30 -2.88
C ALA A 130 1.40 9.91 -3.02
N ALA A 131 0.23 9.82 -3.66
CA ALA A 131 -0.44 8.55 -3.96
C ALA A 131 0.39 7.69 -4.92
N ARG A 132 1.02 8.30 -5.95
CA ARG A 132 1.93 7.58 -6.86
C ARG A 132 3.14 7.02 -6.11
N LEU A 133 3.83 7.84 -5.32
CA LEU A 133 4.99 7.42 -4.51
C LEU A 133 4.59 6.39 -3.44
N GLY A 134 3.38 6.52 -2.91
CA GLY A 134 2.81 5.63 -1.90
C GLY A 134 2.09 4.41 -2.47
N ALA A 135 2.07 4.19 -3.79
CA ALA A 135 1.23 3.17 -4.43
C ALA A 135 1.49 1.75 -3.86
N CYS A 136 2.73 1.43 -3.48
CA CYS A 136 3.07 0.17 -2.79
C CYS A 136 2.26 -0.05 -1.49
N LYS A 137 1.94 1.02 -0.76
CA LYS A 137 1.21 0.97 0.52
C LYS A 137 -0.25 0.58 0.34
N TYR A 138 -0.84 0.79 -0.83
CA TYR A 138 -2.24 0.45 -1.09
C TYR A 138 -2.48 -1.06 -1.12
N ILE A 139 -1.46 -1.85 -1.43
CA ILE A 139 -1.57 -3.31 -1.54
C ILE A 139 -1.38 -3.98 -0.18
N LEU A 140 -0.56 -3.37 0.67
CA LEU A 140 -0.17 -3.92 1.98
C LEU A 140 -1.33 -4.31 2.91
N PRO A 141 -2.42 -3.51 3.08
CA PRO A 141 -3.55 -3.94 3.91
C PRO A 141 -4.17 -5.25 3.44
N PHE A 142 -4.27 -5.47 2.13
CA PHE A 142 -4.81 -6.71 1.56
C PHE A 142 -3.89 -7.89 1.83
N LEU A 143 -2.56 -7.68 1.79
CA LEU A 143 -1.60 -8.74 2.12
C LEU A 143 -1.73 -9.22 3.57
N PHE A 144 -1.92 -8.30 4.53
CA PHE A 144 -2.12 -8.69 5.93
C PHE A 144 -3.37 -9.55 6.15
N VAL A 145 -4.42 -9.30 5.38
CA VAL A 145 -5.67 -10.09 5.45
C VAL A 145 -5.50 -11.45 4.81
N LEU A 146 -4.83 -11.52 3.66
CA LEU A 146 -4.71 -12.76 2.88
C LEU A 146 -3.62 -13.69 3.41
N ASP A 147 -2.56 -13.16 4.02
CA ASP A 147 -1.42 -13.93 4.54
C ASP A 147 -1.19 -13.62 6.04
N PRO A 148 -1.84 -14.36 6.96
CA PRO A 148 -1.66 -14.19 8.41
C PRO A 148 -0.22 -14.39 8.89
N GLY A 149 0.65 -15.02 8.08
CA GLY A 149 2.09 -15.12 8.39
C GLY A 149 2.76 -13.74 8.53
N LEU A 150 2.24 -12.72 7.83
CA LEU A 150 2.72 -11.33 7.94
C LEU A 150 2.38 -10.67 9.27
N VAL A 151 1.38 -11.20 9.99
CA VAL A 151 1.01 -10.74 11.33
C VAL A 151 1.55 -11.64 12.44
N LEU A 152 2.61 -12.42 12.12
CA LEU A 152 3.27 -13.37 13.03
C LEU A 152 2.33 -14.46 13.57
N HIS A 153 1.30 -14.81 12.80
CA HIS A 153 0.38 -15.87 13.15
C HIS A 153 0.77 -17.18 12.45
N GLY A 154 1.15 -18.20 13.22
CA GLY A 154 1.52 -19.52 12.73
C GLY A 154 2.90 -19.99 13.20
N SER A 155 3.45 -21.00 12.52
CA SER A 155 4.80 -21.51 12.81
C SER A 155 5.88 -20.61 12.21
N PHE A 156 7.10 -20.68 12.77
CA PHE A 156 8.23 -19.84 12.36
C PHE A 156 8.57 -19.95 10.87
N SER A 157 8.54 -21.15 10.29
CA SER A 157 8.90 -21.37 8.88
C SER A 157 7.95 -20.67 7.89
N PRO A 158 6.61 -20.85 7.97
CA PRO A 158 5.66 -20.08 7.17
C PRO A 158 5.79 -18.56 7.36
N ILE A 159 5.97 -18.09 8.61
CA ILE A 159 6.14 -16.67 8.91
C ILE A 159 7.36 -16.12 8.18
N ALA A 160 8.53 -16.75 8.34
CA ALA A 160 9.77 -16.32 7.68
C ALA A 160 9.62 -16.30 6.15
N PHE A 161 8.95 -17.31 5.58
CA PHE A 161 8.70 -17.37 4.15
C PHE A 161 7.76 -16.26 3.67
N SER A 162 6.66 -15.99 4.38
CA SER A 162 5.74 -14.89 4.06
C SER A 162 6.44 -13.53 4.14
N PHE A 163 7.25 -13.29 5.19
CA PHE A 163 8.01 -12.05 5.33
C PHE A 163 9.03 -11.84 4.19
N ILE A 164 9.82 -12.86 3.87
CA ILE A 164 10.84 -12.77 2.81
C ILE A 164 10.16 -12.58 1.45
N SER A 165 9.13 -13.38 1.15
CA SER A 165 8.43 -13.32 -0.14
C SER A 165 7.69 -11.99 -0.33
N ALA A 166 6.96 -11.51 0.68
CA ALA A 166 6.27 -10.22 0.61
C ALA A 166 7.27 -9.06 0.56
N GLY A 167 8.36 -9.11 1.32
CA GLY A 167 9.42 -8.10 1.27
C GLY A 167 10.04 -8.00 -0.13
N PHE A 168 10.36 -9.14 -0.75
CA PHE A 168 10.88 -9.17 -2.12
C PHE A 168 9.83 -8.76 -3.16
N GLY A 169 8.57 -9.15 -2.98
CA GLY A 169 7.46 -8.74 -3.82
C GLY A 169 7.25 -7.22 -3.81
N ILE A 170 7.26 -6.60 -2.63
CA ILE A 170 7.16 -5.14 -2.46
C ILE A 170 8.38 -4.44 -3.09
N PHE A 171 9.58 -5.02 -2.96
CA PHE A 171 10.79 -4.47 -3.58
C PHE A 171 10.70 -4.48 -5.12
N ILE A 172 10.27 -5.59 -5.74
CA ILE A 172 10.06 -5.67 -7.19
C ILE A 172 8.96 -4.70 -7.62
N LEU A 173 7.88 -4.63 -6.86
CA LEU A 173 6.75 -3.75 -7.13
C LEU A 173 7.19 -2.27 -7.12
N ALA A 174 7.91 -1.85 -6.09
CA ALA A 174 8.46 -0.50 -6.00
C ALA A 174 9.43 -0.21 -7.15
N SER A 175 10.27 -1.20 -7.51
CA SER A 175 11.21 -1.07 -8.62
C SER A 175 10.50 -0.90 -9.98
N GLY A 176 9.39 -1.61 -10.19
CA GLY A 176 8.53 -1.48 -11.37
C GLY A 176 7.82 -0.12 -11.44
N LEU A 177 7.27 0.34 -10.31
CA LEU A 177 6.58 1.63 -10.21
C LEU A 177 7.52 2.81 -10.44
N GLU A 178 8.71 2.81 -9.84
CA GLU A 178 9.68 3.90 -10.00
C GLU A 178 10.52 3.79 -11.29
N GLY A 179 10.65 2.58 -11.85
CA GLY A 179 11.53 2.34 -13.00
C GLY A 179 13.02 2.38 -12.63
N TYR A 180 13.33 2.17 -11.35
CA TYR A 180 14.68 2.15 -10.81
C TYR A 180 14.82 0.98 -9.85
N MET A 181 15.90 0.21 -9.97
CA MET A 181 16.18 -0.90 -9.07
C MET A 181 17.52 -0.69 -8.37
N LEU A 182 17.52 -0.87 -7.05
CA LEU A 182 18.72 -0.71 -6.23
C LEU A 182 19.79 -1.72 -6.67
N GLY A 183 21.03 -1.26 -6.87
CA GLY A 183 22.17 -2.06 -7.35
C GLY A 183 22.29 -2.17 -8.88
N ILE A 184 21.20 -2.02 -9.63
CA ILE A 184 21.22 -2.10 -11.11
C ILE A 184 21.05 -0.73 -11.75
N GLY A 185 20.39 0.22 -11.08
CA GLY A 185 20.17 1.58 -11.60
C GLY A 185 18.84 1.72 -12.34
N LYS A 186 18.76 2.68 -13.27
CA LYS A 186 17.56 2.89 -14.10
C LYS A 186 17.24 1.64 -14.92
N LEU A 187 15.99 1.18 -14.83
CA LEU A 187 15.44 0.06 -15.60
C LEU A 187 14.95 0.60 -16.95
N TRP A 188 15.53 0.11 -18.05
CA TRP A 188 15.21 0.52 -19.43
C TRP A 188 15.21 2.04 -19.69
N PRO A 189 16.37 2.72 -19.62
CA PRO A 189 16.48 4.11 -20.05
C PRO A 189 16.18 4.23 -21.56
N GLY A 190 15.15 5.00 -21.93
CA GLY A 190 14.70 5.16 -23.32
C GLY A 190 14.98 6.56 -23.88
N SER A 191 16.09 6.75 -24.57
CA SER A 191 16.33 7.92 -25.43
C SER A 191 15.95 7.58 -26.87
N GLY A 192 14.78 8.04 -27.33
CA GLY A 192 14.32 7.79 -28.70
C GLY A 192 12.92 8.33 -29.03
N ARG A 193 12.63 8.53 -30.32
CA ARG A 193 11.52 9.30 -30.93
C ARG A 193 10.08 8.76 -30.73
N GLY A 194 9.89 7.87 -29.74
CA GLY A 194 8.61 7.30 -29.29
C GLY A 194 8.54 7.17 -27.76
N SER A 195 9.26 8.05 -27.07
CA SER A 195 9.47 8.05 -25.63
C SER A 195 8.59 9.12 -24.97
N ILE A 196 7.74 8.73 -24.04
CA ILE A 196 7.05 9.66 -23.13
C ILE A 196 7.89 9.70 -21.86
N ALA A 197 8.33 10.90 -21.45
CA ALA A 197 9.14 11.13 -20.25
C ALA A 197 10.46 10.31 -20.15
N GLY A 198 11.07 9.92 -21.28
CA GLY A 198 12.38 9.23 -21.29
C GLY A 198 12.32 7.69 -21.20
N TYR A 199 11.14 7.09 -21.39
CA TYR A 199 10.90 5.65 -21.39
C TYR A 199 10.18 5.19 -22.69
N SER A 200 10.66 4.11 -23.32
CA SER A 200 10.05 3.51 -24.53
C SER A 200 8.73 2.79 -24.18
N TYR A 201 7.77 2.70 -25.10
CA TYR A 201 6.49 1.98 -24.88
C TYR A 201 6.66 0.57 -24.31
N TYR A 202 7.65 -0.19 -24.81
CA TYR A 202 8.00 -1.52 -24.30
C TYR A 202 8.46 -1.52 -22.83
N SER A 203 9.09 -0.44 -22.37
CA SER A 203 9.54 -0.32 -20.98
C SER A 203 8.38 -0.11 -20.01
N TYR A 204 7.30 0.54 -20.43
CA TYR A 204 6.09 0.65 -19.62
C TYR A 204 5.39 -0.69 -19.46
N LEU A 205 5.29 -1.49 -20.53
CA LEU A 205 4.73 -2.84 -20.47
C LEU A 205 5.53 -3.73 -19.50
N LEU A 206 6.86 -3.76 -19.62
CA LEU A 206 7.71 -4.55 -18.72
C LEU A 206 7.59 -4.10 -17.26
N ARG A 207 7.46 -2.80 -17.01
CA ARG A 207 7.24 -2.26 -15.66
C ARG A 207 5.89 -2.67 -15.08
N VAL A 208 4.82 -2.61 -15.87
CA VAL A 208 3.50 -3.09 -15.43
C VAL A 208 3.55 -4.57 -15.10
N ILE A 209 4.23 -5.38 -15.92
CA ILE A 209 4.40 -6.81 -15.65
C ILE A 209 5.20 -7.05 -14.36
N LEU A 210 6.25 -6.26 -14.09
CA LEU A 210 6.99 -6.34 -12.83
C LEU A 210 6.13 -5.95 -11.62
N VAL A 211 5.29 -4.92 -11.75
CA VAL A 211 4.34 -4.55 -10.70
C VAL A 211 3.38 -5.70 -10.41
N CYS A 212 2.78 -6.28 -11.46
CA CYS A 212 1.92 -7.46 -11.31
C CYS A 212 2.67 -8.64 -10.67
N ALA A 213 3.91 -8.91 -11.10
CA ALA A 213 4.74 -9.97 -10.53
C ALA A 213 5.01 -9.74 -9.03
N GLY A 214 5.29 -8.50 -8.62
CA GLY A 214 5.46 -8.13 -7.22
C GLY A 214 4.20 -8.33 -6.38
N ILE A 215 3.02 -8.02 -6.93
CA ILE A 215 1.72 -8.30 -6.28
C ILE A 215 1.52 -9.81 -6.11
N LEU A 216 1.74 -10.59 -7.18
CA LEU A 216 1.59 -12.05 -7.15
C LEU A 216 2.50 -12.70 -6.10
N MET A 217 3.72 -12.19 -5.95
CA MET A 217 4.65 -12.65 -4.90
C MET A 217 4.19 -12.37 -3.46
N GLY A 218 3.39 -11.32 -3.27
CA GLY A 218 2.83 -10.99 -1.96
C GLY A 218 1.70 -11.93 -1.53
N LEU A 219 0.99 -12.55 -2.48
CA LEU A 219 -0.18 -13.38 -2.19
C LEU A 219 0.19 -14.68 -1.45
N PRO A 220 -0.72 -15.25 -0.64
CA PRO A 220 -0.41 -16.37 0.26
C PRO A 220 -0.12 -17.69 -0.46
N TRP A 221 -0.70 -17.90 -1.64
CA TRP A 221 -0.64 -19.18 -2.34
C TRP A 221 0.73 -19.43 -2.97
N LEU A 222 1.35 -20.57 -2.63
CA LEU A 222 2.70 -20.91 -3.07
C LEU A 222 2.86 -20.91 -4.60
N TYR A 223 1.89 -21.45 -5.33
CA TYR A 223 1.92 -21.45 -6.80
C TYR A 223 1.91 -20.04 -7.39
N ILE A 224 1.20 -19.09 -6.75
CA ILE A 224 1.16 -17.69 -7.19
C ILE A 224 2.48 -16.98 -6.85
N LYS A 225 3.06 -17.26 -5.68
CA LYS A 225 4.38 -16.74 -5.34
C LYS A 225 5.45 -17.21 -6.33
N ALA A 226 5.40 -18.50 -6.71
CA ALA A 226 6.32 -19.10 -7.68
C ALA A 226 6.17 -18.50 -9.08
N THR A 227 4.94 -18.24 -9.55
CA THR A 227 4.72 -17.58 -10.85
C THR A 227 5.22 -16.13 -10.83
N GLY A 228 4.99 -15.39 -9.74
CA GLY A 228 5.53 -14.03 -9.57
C GLY A 228 7.07 -13.99 -9.59
N LEU A 229 7.71 -14.96 -8.93
CA LEU A 229 9.17 -15.14 -9.00
C LEU A 229 9.64 -15.48 -10.41
N GLY A 230 8.95 -16.40 -11.09
CA GLY A 230 9.29 -16.79 -12.47
C GLY A 230 9.23 -15.62 -13.44
N ILE A 231 8.17 -14.81 -13.38
CA ILE A 231 7.97 -13.64 -14.25
C ILE A 231 9.04 -12.58 -13.97
N SER A 232 9.30 -12.27 -12.69
CA SER A 232 10.30 -11.27 -12.32
C SER A 232 11.72 -11.72 -12.72
N ALA A 233 12.07 -12.99 -12.51
CA ALA A 233 13.34 -13.55 -12.95
C ALA A 233 13.49 -13.55 -14.48
N ALA A 234 12.44 -13.92 -15.23
CA ALA A 234 12.45 -13.93 -16.69
C ALA A 234 12.67 -12.53 -17.30
N ILE A 235 12.22 -11.47 -16.63
CA ILE A 235 12.40 -10.08 -17.10
C ILE A 235 13.74 -9.51 -16.63
N LEU A 236 14.10 -9.71 -15.36
CA LEU A 236 15.26 -9.07 -14.76
C LEU A 236 16.57 -9.78 -15.11
N LEU A 237 16.62 -11.11 -15.19
CA LEU A 237 17.87 -11.84 -15.47
C LEU A 237 18.46 -11.54 -16.85
N PRO A 238 17.70 -11.56 -17.96
CA PRO A 238 18.26 -11.20 -19.27
C PRO A 238 18.73 -9.75 -19.30
N TYR A 239 18.02 -8.85 -18.63
CA TYR A 239 18.36 -7.43 -18.56
C TYR A 239 19.64 -7.17 -17.76
N THR A 240 19.80 -7.82 -16.60
CA THR A 240 21.01 -7.67 -15.78
C THR A 240 22.22 -8.27 -16.45
N VAL A 241 22.08 -9.44 -17.09
CA VAL A 241 23.16 -10.06 -17.88
C VAL A 241 23.58 -9.16 -19.04
N TRP A 242 22.62 -8.64 -19.82
CA TRP A 242 22.92 -7.70 -20.92
C TRP A 242 23.62 -6.44 -20.41
N LYS A 243 23.16 -5.89 -19.29
CA LYS A 243 23.73 -4.66 -18.72
C LYS A 243 25.14 -4.86 -18.19
N ILE A 244 25.41 -5.96 -17.50
CA ILE A 244 26.75 -6.32 -17.01
C ILE A 244 27.68 -6.54 -18.20
N TRP A 245 27.25 -7.33 -19.18
CA TRP A 245 28.01 -7.60 -20.41
C TRP A 245 28.35 -6.34 -21.20
N ASN A 246 27.42 -5.37 -21.26
CA ASN A 246 27.64 -4.11 -21.97
C ASN A 246 28.40 -3.07 -21.13
N ARG A 247 28.45 -3.22 -19.80
CA ARG A 247 29.26 -2.34 -18.94
C ARG A 247 30.75 -2.47 -19.25
N ASP A 248 31.19 -3.67 -19.61
CA ASP A 248 32.59 -3.97 -19.94
C ASP A 248 32.97 -3.57 -21.39
N ARG A 249 32.00 -3.12 -22.19
CA ARG A 249 32.18 -2.76 -23.62
C ARG A 249 32.08 -1.27 -23.92
N GLN A 250 31.76 -0.42 -22.93
CA GLN A 250 31.83 1.02 -23.13
C GLN A 250 33.24 1.50 -22.76
N PRO A 251 34.09 1.88 -23.74
CA PRO A 251 35.36 2.50 -23.42
C PRO A 251 35.08 3.79 -22.65
N GLU A 252 35.78 3.98 -21.53
CA GLU A 252 35.76 5.24 -20.78
C GLU A 252 35.97 6.37 -21.79
N ALA A 253 34.94 7.20 -21.98
CA ALA A 253 35.09 8.41 -22.76
C ALA A 253 36.17 9.24 -22.05
N VAL A 254 37.34 9.28 -22.67
CA VAL A 254 38.50 10.06 -22.26
C VAL A 254 37.99 11.45 -21.91
N VAL A 255 38.12 11.81 -20.63
CA VAL A 255 37.90 13.16 -20.13
C VAL A 255 38.99 14.03 -20.74
N THR A 256 38.74 14.58 -21.93
CA THR A 256 39.51 15.72 -22.42
C THR A 256 38.99 16.98 -21.74
N GLN A 257 39.95 17.69 -21.15
CA GLN A 257 39.88 18.87 -20.31
C GLN A 257 38.97 19.99 -20.83
#